data_AF-A0AAU6WNH0-F1
#
_entry.id   AF-A0AAU6WNH0-F1
#
_cell.length_a   1.000
_cell.length_b   1.000
_cell.length_c   1.000
_cell.angle_alpha   90.00
_cell.angle_beta   90.00
_cell.angle_gamma   90.00
#
_symmetry.space_group_name_H-M   'P 1'
#
loop_
_entity.id
_entity.type
_entity.pdbx_description
1 polymer ?
#
loop_
_entity_poly.entity_id
_entity_poly.type
_entity_poly.pdbx_seq_one_letter_code
_entity_poly.pdbx_strand_id
1 'polypeptide(L)'
;MLILLLIFSFSCSREEESLYAENVEPVSNDNIYTGPTDYLTDLGTININVLANGNHPGKNDPAFIKNINAPNVGYCHPDVQYFQDGLNGYKYWMVFTPYFGTIGIAKDARRYENPTIVVSNDGLNWSPPPGMDNPLQKTPSINESFSDKKEEMKQGFWSDVDWTFEKGKFSLYYRGSFIKATAIKKEVLKARIIFEKGKKMPSVRL
;
A
#
# COMPACT_ATOMS: atom_id res chain seq x y z
N MET A 1 26.63 3.16 -60.98
CA MET A 1 26.01 4.42 -60.50
C MET A 1 24.93 4.01 -59.50
N LEU A 2 25.27 3.98 -58.20
CA LEU A 2 24.37 3.54 -57.14
C LEU A 2 24.13 4.72 -56.20
N ILE A 3 22.87 5.14 -56.12
CA ILE A 3 22.38 6.28 -55.35
C ILE A 3 22.30 5.86 -53.88
N LEU A 4 22.98 6.57 -52.99
CA LEU A 4 22.82 6.43 -51.55
C LEU A 4 21.93 7.58 -51.05
N LEU A 5 20.66 7.28 -50.79
CA LEU A 5 19.72 8.20 -50.15
C LEU A 5 20.02 8.21 -48.64
N LEU A 6 20.58 9.31 -48.13
CA LEU A 6 20.63 9.59 -46.69
C LEU A 6 19.32 10.25 -46.26
N ILE A 7 18.48 9.49 -45.57
CA ILE A 7 17.27 10.01 -44.92
C ILE A 7 17.70 10.56 -43.54
N PHE A 8 17.82 11.89 -43.43
CA PHE A 8 17.95 12.55 -42.13
C PHE A 8 16.59 12.63 -41.45
N SER A 9 16.43 11.90 -40.36
CA SER A 9 15.27 12.03 -39.47
C SER A 9 15.50 13.22 -38.56
N PHE A 10 14.87 14.37 -38.85
CA PHE A 10 14.78 15.46 -37.88
C PHE A 10 13.70 15.09 -36.86
N SER A 11 14.13 14.67 -35.67
CA SER A 11 13.25 14.58 -34.51
C SER A 11 13.18 15.96 -33.86
N CYS A 12 12.01 16.60 -33.90
CA CYS A 12 11.76 17.79 -33.09
C CYS A 12 11.65 17.37 -31.62
N SER A 13 12.72 17.51 -30.84
CA SER A 13 12.57 17.61 -29.38
C SER A 13 12.07 19.01 -29.07
N ARG A 14 10.78 19.14 -28.72
CA ARG A 14 10.30 20.36 -28.07
C ARG A 14 10.86 20.35 -26.66
N GLU A 15 11.81 21.24 -26.39
CA GLU A 15 12.27 21.53 -25.03
C GLU A 15 11.07 22.11 -24.26
N GLU A 16 10.50 21.34 -23.34
CA GLU A 16 9.53 21.87 -22.38
C GLU A 16 10.28 22.55 -21.24
N GLU A 17 11.03 23.60 -21.55
CA GLU A 17 11.44 24.53 -20.50
C GLU A 17 10.22 25.35 -20.08
N SER A 18 9.96 25.36 -18.77
CA SER A 18 9.00 26.22 -18.05
C SER A 18 7.59 25.69 -17.70
N LEU A 19 7.39 24.38 -17.52
CA LEU A 19 6.26 23.88 -16.69
C LEU A 19 6.66 23.63 -15.22
N TYR A 20 7.66 24.36 -14.73
CA TYR A 20 7.94 24.38 -13.30
C TYR A 20 7.22 25.56 -12.70
N ALA A 21 6.47 25.31 -11.62
CA ALA A 21 5.94 26.39 -10.81
C ALA A 21 7.09 27.32 -10.42
N GLU A 22 6.90 28.63 -10.60
CA GLU A 22 7.85 29.62 -10.16
C GLU A 22 8.06 29.45 -8.65
N ASN A 23 9.32 29.49 -8.19
CA ASN A 23 9.59 29.51 -6.77
C ASN A 23 9.02 30.81 -6.22
N VAL A 24 7.85 30.74 -5.60
CA VAL A 24 7.27 31.88 -4.89
C VAL A 24 8.08 32.12 -3.62
N GLU A 25 8.30 33.40 -3.31
CA GLU A 25 8.92 33.79 -2.04
C GLU A 25 8.15 33.14 -0.87
N PRO A 26 8.85 32.52 0.10
CA PRO A 26 8.20 31.89 1.23
C PRO A 26 7.40 32.93 2.01
N VAL A 27 6.10 32.69 2.17
CA VAL A 27 5.25 33.50 3.04
C VAL A 27 5.77 33.37 4.48
N SER A 28 5.98 34.49 5.20
CA SER A 28 6.33 34.42 6.61
C SER A 28 5.23 33.66 7.35
N ASN A 29 5.59 32.51 7.92
CA ASN A 29 4.65 31.74 8.72
C ASN A 29 4.74 32.21 10.17
N ASP A 30 4.23 33.42 10.43
CA ASP A 30 4.10 33.96 11.78
C ASP A 30 2.91 33.31 12.54
N ASN A 31 2.24 32.33 11.91
CA ASN A 31 1.18 31.57 12.54
C ASN A 31 1.78 30.66 13.62
N ILE A 32 1.71 31.13 14.86
CA ILE A 32 1.91 30.28 16.03
C ILE A 32 0.74 29.30 16.07
N TYR A 33 1.03 27.99 16.03
CA TYR A 33 0.02 26.97 16.26
C TYR A 33 -0.56 27.16 17.67
N THR A 34 -1.81 27.62 17.75
CA THR A 34 -2.54 27.86 19.00
C THR A 34 -3.46 26.69 19.39
N GLY A 35 -3.48 25.64 18.58
CA GLY A 35 -4.27 24.45 18.89
C GLY A 35 -3.64 23.61 20.01
N PRO A 36 -4.31 22.52 20.41
CA PRO A 36 -3.80 21.63 21.45
C PRO A 36 -2.39 21.13 21.09
N THR A 37 -1.41 21.50 21.90
CA THR A 37 -0.04 20.96 21.78
C THR A 37 0.07 19.55 22.38
N ASP A 38 -0.97 19.12 23.09
CA ASP A 38 -1.08 17.81 23.73
C ASP A 38 -2.25 17.01 23.14
N TYR A 39 -1.96 16.32 22.05
CA TYR A 39 -2.87 15.36 21.42
C TYR A 39 -2.97 14.04 22.19
N LEU A 40 -2.21 13.85 23.29
CA LEU A 40 -2.21 12.62 24.09
C LEU A 40 -3.45 12.51 24.99
N THR A 41 -4.31 13.53 25.00
CA THR A 41 -5.60 13.50 25.72
C THR A 41 -6.68 12.73 24.95
N ASP A 42 -6.54 12.56 23.64
CA ASP A 42 -7.39 11.68 22.83
C ASP A 42 -6.84 10.24 22.90
N LEU A 43 -7.05 9.60 24.05
CA LEU A 43 -6.60 8.24 24.36
C LEU A 43 -7.37 7.15 23.58
N GLY A 44 -7.89 7.45 22.39
CA GLY A 44 -8.38 6.48 21.43
C GLY A 44 -7.24 5.56 21.01
N THR A 45 -6.86 4.62 21.89
CA THR A 45 -5.78 3.67 21.65
C THR A 45 -6.33 2.63 20.69
N ILE A 46 -6.11 2.85 19.40
CA ILE A 46 -6.40 1.85 18.38
C ILE A 46 -5.37 0.73 18.56
N ASN A 47 -5.86 -0.49 18.75
CA ASN A 47 -5.06 -1.69 18.90
C ASN A 47 -5.22 -2.56 17.64
N ILE A 48 -4.15 -2.74 16.88
CA ILE A 48 -4.16 -3.55 15.65
C ILE A 48 -3.26 -4.78 15.84
N ASN A 49 -3.87 -5.88 16.27
CA ASN A 49 -3.15 -7.11 16.56
C ASN A 49 -2.93 -7.95 15.28
N VAL A 50 -1.96 -7.57 14.45
CA VAL A 50 -1.56 -8.33 13.26
C VAL A 50 -0.05 -8.30 13.05
N LEU A 51 0.46 -9.35 12.40
CA LEU A 51 1.84 -9.44 11.95
C LEU A 51 1.94 -8.97 10.50
N ALA A 52 2.85 -8.03 10.24
CA ALA A 52 3.24 -7.64 8.90
C ALA A 52 4.35 -8.56 8.38
N ASN A 53 4.22 -8.99 7.12
CA ASN A 53 5.18 -9.86 6.47
C ASN A 53 5.81 -9.13 5.27
N GLY A 54 7.12 -8.87 5.35
CA GLY A 54 7.91 -8.26 4.28
C GLY A 54 8.70 -9.27 3.45
N ASN A 55 8.49 -10.58 3.62
CA ASN A 55 9.19 -11.60 2.84
C ASN A 55 8.77 -11.57 1.37
N HIS A 56 9.76 -11.71 0.48
CA HIS A 56 9.47 -12.00 -0.91
C HIS A 56 8.74 -13.35 -1.08
N PRO A 57 8.01 -13.54 -2.20
CA PRO A 57 7.29 -14.79 -2.45
C PRO A 57 8.21 -16.02 -2.36
N GLY A 58 7.78 -17.03 -1.61
CA GLY A 58 8.54 -18.28 -1.39
C GLY A 58 9.63 -18.20 -0.33
N LYS A 59 9.75 -17.08 0.41
CA LYS A 59 10.66 -16.93 1.56
C LYS A 59 9.88 -16.90 2.86
N ASN A 60 10.55 -17.28 3.95
CA ASN A 60 10.00 -17.27 5.30
C ASN A 60 11.11 -16.99 6.32
N ASP A 61 11.66 -15.78 6.26
CA ASP A 61 12.67 -15.31 7.21
C ASP A 61 11.97 -14.53 8.33
N PRO A 62 12.09 -14.98 9.61
CA PRO A 62 11.51 -14.30 10.76
C PRO A 62 11.95 -12.84 10.93
N ALA A 63 13.13 -12.46 10.40
CA ALA A 63 13.61 -11.08 10.46
C ALA A 63 12.68 -10.10 9.72
N PHE A 64 11.91 -10.60 8.75
CA PHE A 64 10.91 -9.85 7.97
C PHE A 64 9.47 -10.05 8.44
N ILE A 65 9.28 -10.57 9.65
CA ILE A 65 7.97 -10.61 10.32
C ILE A 65 8.01 -9.59 11.46
N LYS A 66 7.08 -8.64 11.45
CA LYS A 66 6.99 -7.56 12.46
C LYS A 66 5.59 -7.52 13.04
N ASN A 67 5.51 -7.46 14.36
CA ASN A 67 4.24 -7.17 15.04
C ASN A 67 3.97 -5.67 14.94
N ILE A 68 2.83 -5.26 14.39
CA ILE A 68 2.46 -3.84 14.19
C ILE A 68 2.29 -3.08 15.51
N ASN A 69 1.99 -3.79 16.61
CA ASN A 69 1.89 -3.19 17.94
C ASN A 69 3.25 -3.03 18.64
N ALA A 70 4.37 -3.39 18.00
CA ALA A 70 5.69 -3.17 18.60
C ALA A 70 6.06 -1.67 18.64
N PRO A 71 7.03 -1.25 19.46
CA PRO A 71 7.55 0.11 19.38
C PRO A 71 8.21 0.39 18.01
N ASN A 72 8.09 1.62 17.50
CA ASN A 72 8.72 2.10 16.26
C ASN A 72 8.28 1.39 14.96
N VAL A 73 7.15 0.69 15.01
CA VAL A 73 6.46 0.21 13.81
C VAL A 73 5.15 1.00 13.67
N GLY A 74 4.82 1.36 12.44
CA GLY A 74 3.60 2.09 12.13
C GLY A 74 2.84 1.47 10.97
N TYR A 75 1.80 2.17 10.58
CA TYR A 75 0.95 1.82 9.45
C TYR A 75 0.43 3.12 8.84
N CYS A 76 -0.03 3.01 7.60
CA CYS A 76 -0.55 4.14 6.84
C CYS A 76 -1.74 3.71 5.97
N HIS A 77 -2.43 4.70 5.44
CA HIS A 77 -3.54 4.56 4.48
C HIS A 77 -4.62 3.55 4.92
N PRO A 78 -5.20 3.65 6.13
CA PRO A 78 -6.35 2.82 6.47
C PRO A 78 -7.58 3.26 5.67
N ASP A 79 -8.36 2.28 5.21
CA ASP A 79 -9.69 2.48 4.65
C ASP A 79 -10.67 1.48 5.28
N VAL A 80 -11.83 1.96 5.73
CA VAL A 80 -12.72 1.26 6.66
C VAL A 80 -14.14 1.19 6.11
N GLN A 81 -14.66 -0.03 6.00
CA GLN A 81 -16.06 -0.28 5.68
C GLN A 81 -16.84 -0.66 6.94
N TYR A 82 -17.93 0.06 7.20
CA TYR A 82 -18.87 -0.23 8.28
C TYR A 82 -20.12 -0.96 7.78
N PHE A 83 -20.60 -1.91 8.58
CA PHE A 83 -21.83 -2.67 8.41
C PHE A 83 -22.61 -2.66 9.72
N GLN A 84 -23.77 -2.00 9.74
CA GLN A 84 -24.58 -1.83 10.95
C GLN A 84 -24.94 -3.18 11.62
N ASP A 85 -25.36 -4.16 10.82
CA ASP A 85 -25.74 -5.50 11.29
C ASP A 85 -24.56 -6.48 11.29
N GLY A 86 -23.37 -6.01 10.89
CA GLY A 86 -22.18 -6.81 10.69
C GLY A 86 -22.15 -7.59 9.37
N LEU A 87 -20.95 -7.77 8.85
CA LEU A 87 -20.63 -8.70 7.76
C LEU A 87 -19.78 -9.83 8.35
N ASN A 88 -20.28 -11.06 8.27
CA ASN A 88 -19.67 -12.25 8.88
C ASN A 88 -19.31 -12.09 10.37
N GLY A 89 -20.18 -11.42 11.13
CA GLY A 89 -20.01 -11.23 12.58
C GLY A 89 -19.12 -10.04 12.97
N TYR A 90 -18.70 -9.22 12.00
CA TYR A 90 -17.89 -8.02 12.25
C TYR A 90 -18.54 -6.76 11.68
N LYS A 91 -18.65 -5.73 12.50
CA LYS A 91 -19.21 -4.43 12.12
C LYS A 91 -18.25 -3.58 11.30
N TYR A 92 -16.96 -3.70 11.55
CA TYR A 92 -15.94 -2.93 10.88
C TYR A 92 -14.97 -3.87 10.18
N TRP A 93 -14.69 -3.53 8.94
CA TRP A 93 -13.65 -4.13 8.13
C TRP A 93 -12.68 -3.00 7.82
N MET A 94 -11.38 -3.25 7.90
CA MET A 94 -10.35 -2.29 7.52
C MET A 94 -9.33 -2.97 6.61
N VAL A 95 -8.93 -2.27 5.55
CA VAL A 95 -7.71 -2.54 4.81
C VAL A 95 -6.73 -1.41 5.06
N PHE A 96 -5.44 -1.72 5.22
CA PHE A 96 -4.40 -0.72 5.44
C PHE A 96 -3.05 -1.27 4.97
N THR A 97 -2.01 -0.45 5.00
CA THR A 97 -0.63 -0.86 4.68
C THR A 97 0.31 -0.67 5.88
N PRO A 98 0.94 -1.73 6.39
CA PRO A 98 2.01 -1.60 7.39
C PRO A 98 3.22 -0.85 6.81
N TYR A 99 3.87 -0.01 7.61
CA TYR A 99 5.02 0.76 7.14
C TYR A 99 5.97 1.14 8.28
N PHE A 100 7.24 0.74 8.18
CA PHE A 100 8.18 0.74 9.31
C PHE A 100 9.48 1.50 9.02
N GLY A 101 9.42 2.82 8.97
CA GLY A 101 10.59 3.69 8.89
C GLY A 101 10.40 4.88 7.97
N THR A 102 11.48 5.58 7.63
CA THR A 102 11.45 6.71 6.69
C THR A 102 11.86 6.24 5.30
N ILE A 103 11.13 6.68 4.27
CA ILE A 103 11.49 6.39 2.87
C ILE A 103 12.92 6.88 2.63
N GLY A 104 13.78 5.99 2.13
CA GLY A 104 15.18 6.31 1.79
C GLY A 104 16.19 6.10 2.92
N ILE A 105 15.74 5.92 4.17
CA ILE A 105 16.63 5.59 5.30
C ILE A 105 16.61 4.08 5.56
N ALA A 106 15.44 3.52 5.85
CA ALA A 106 15.26 2.10 6.08
C ALA A 106 14.95 1.41 4.74
N LYS A 107 15.97 0.81 4.11
CA LYS A 107 15.87 0.20 2.77
C LYS A 107 14.76 -0.86 2.67
N ASP A 108 14.51 -1.58 3.76
CA ASP A 108 13.47 -2.63 3.81
C ASP A 108 12.09 -2.12 4.22
N ALA A 109 11.90 -0.85 4.61
CA ALA A 109 10.62 -0.35 5.12
C ALA A 109 9.48 -0.54 4.11
N ARG A 110 9.76 -0.26 2.83
CA ARG A 110 8.83 -0.40 1.71
C ARG A 110 8.39 -1.86 1.45
N ARG A 111 9.11 -2.85 1.99
CA ARG A 111 8.75 -4.27 1.80
C ARG A 111 7.50 -4.66 2.56
N TYR A 112 7.12 -3.89 3.57
CA TYR A 112 5.98 -4.17 4.45
C TYR A 112 4.69 -3.49 3.99
N GLU A 113 4.79 -2.52 3.07
CA GLU A 113 3.68 -1.73 2.56
C GLU A 113 2.85 -2.59 1.59
N ASN A 114 2.09 -3.50 2.19
CA ASN A 114 1.33 -4.54 1.52
C ASN A 114 -0.10 -4.50 2.05
N PRO A 115 -1.13 -4.51 1.18
CA PRO A 115 -2.53 -4.50 1.60
C PRO A 115 -2.82 -5.58 2.65
N THR A 116 -3.24 -5.15 3.83
CA THR A 116 -3.44 -5.98 5.03
C THR A 116 -4.85 -5.74 5.55
N ILE A 117 -5.57 -6.82 5.86
CA ILE A 117 -6.96 -6.77 6.30
C ILE A 117 -7.12 -7.12 7.78
N VAL A 118 -7.94 -6.35 8.48
CA VAL A 118 -8.36 -6.60 9.86
C VAL A 118 -9.85 -6.30 10.02
N VAL A 119 -10.44 -6.84 11.07
CA VAL A 119 -11.85 -6.67 11.41
C VAL A 119 -12.01 -6.27 12.88
N SER A 120 -13.10 -5.58 13.18
CA SER A 120 -13.44 -5.12 14.52
C SER A 120 -14.96 -5.06 14.73
N ASN A 121 -15.39 -5.07 16.00
CA ASN A 121 -16.77 -4.81 16.41
C ASN A 121 -16.93 -3.51 17.21
N ASP A 122 -15.83 -2.88 17.64
CA ASP A 122 -15.80 -1.66 18.44
C ASP A 122 -15.05 -0.50 17.76
N GLY A 123 -14.38 -0.76 16.63
CA GLY A 123 -13.57 0.21 15.92
C GLY A 123 -12.23 0.54 16.61
N LEU A 124 -11.94 -0.09 17.75
CA LEU A 124 -10.75 0.16 18.57
C LEU A 124 -9.81 -1.04 18.59
N ASN A 125 -10.37 -2.24 18.73
CA ASN A 125 -9.62 -3.50 18.77
C ASN A 125 -9.80 -4.23 17.43
N TRP A 126 -8.68 -4.41 16.73
CA TRP A 126 -8.64 -4.99 15.39
C TRP A 126 -7.79 -6.25 15.38
N SER A 127 -8.25 -7.25 14.63
CA SER A 127 -7.54 -8.51 14.43
C SER A 127 -7.76 -9.06 13.03
N PRO A 128 -6.90 -9.95 12.53
CA PRO A 128 -7.15 -10.66 11.29
C PRO A 128 -8.50 -11.38 11.32
N PRO A 129 -9.31 -11.27 10.26
CA PRO A 129 -10.50 -12.08 10.12
C PRO A 129 -10.13 -13.58 10.08
N PRO A 130 -10.88 -14.46 10.77
CA PRO A 130 -10.59 -15.89 10.81
C PRO A 130 -10.51 -16.53 9.42
N GLY A 131 -9.48 -17.36 9.20
CA GLY A 131 -9.31 -18.11 7.96
C GLY A 131 -8.77 -17.30 6.77
N MET A 132 -8.30 -16.07 6.99
CA MET A 132 -7.59 -15.29 5.97
C MET A 132 -6.16 -14.99 6.40
N ASP A 133 -5.26 -15.11 5.44
CA ASP A 133 -3.85 -14.78 5.62
C ASP A 133 -3.56 -13.36 5.18
N ASN A 134 -2.68 -12.70 5.93
CA ASN A 134 -2.13 -11.40 5.58
C ASN A 134 -0.67 -11.52 5.12
N PRO A 135 -0.20 -10.60 4.25
CA PRO A 135 -0.98 -9.59 3.54
C PRO A 135 -1.83 -10.20 2.41
N LEU A 136 -2.88 -9.48 1.99
CA LEU A 136 -3.73 -9.83 0.84
C LEU A 136 -2.97 -9.81 -0.48
N GLN A 137 -1.98 -8.92 -0.58
CA GLN A 137 -1.04 -8.91 -1.70
C GLN A 137 0.39 -8.96 -1.16
N LYS A 138 1.21 -9.87 -1.70
CA LYS A 138 2.57 -10.13 -1.19
C LYS A 138 3.55 -9.05 -1.65
N THR A 139 4.65 -8.89 -0.91
CA THR A 139 5.78 -8.04 -1.32
C THR A 139 6.20 -8.40 -2.74
N PRO A 140 6.40 -7.42 -3.65
CA PRO A 140 6.89 -7.69 -5.00
C PRO A 140 8.23 -8.42 -4.94
N SER A 141 8.45 -9.38 -5.83
CA SER A 141 9.76 -10.03 -5.96
C SER A 141 10.79 -9.09 -6.59
N ILE A 142 12.08 -9.40 -6.40
CA ILE A 142 13.19 -8.70 -7.05
C ILE A 142 13.03 -8.70 -8.59
N ASN A 143 12.51 -9.81 -9.15
CA ASN A 143 12.34 -9.94 -10.60
C ASN A 143 11.17 -9.12 -11.15
N GLU A 144 10.17 -8.84 -10.32
CA GLU A 144 9.02 -7.99 -10.65
C GLU A 144 9.36 -6.50 -10.45
N SER A 145 10.44 -6.21 -9.71
CA SER A 145 10.86 -4.86 -9.37
C SER A 145 11.88 -4.28 -10.36
N PHE A 146 11.98 -2.94 -10.40
CA PHE A 146 13.08 -2.20 -11.02
C PHE A 146 13.60 -1.12 -10.07
N SER A 147 14.70 -0.46 -10.44
CA SER A 147 15.26 0.68 -9.71
C SER A 147 15.44 1.85 -10.66
N ASP A 148 15.24 3.08 -10.17
CA ASP A 148 15.44 4.29 -10.97
C ASP A 148 16.93 4.61 -11.13
N LYS A 149 17.74 4.28 -10.11
CA LYS A 149 19.19 4.42 -10.14
C LYS A 149 19.90 3.07 -10.16
N LYS A 150 21.07 3.04 -10.79
CA LYS A 150 21.88 1.83 -10.99
C LYS A 150 22.39 1.22 -9.67
N GLU A 151 22.57 2.03 -8.64
CA GLU A 151 23.13 1.65 -7.33
C GLU A 151 22.06 1.41 -6.25
N GLU A 152 20.78 1.64 -6.58
CA GLU A 152 19.67 1.42 -5.66
C GLU A 152 19.20 -0.04 -5.68
N MET A 153 18.71 -0.51 -4.53
CA MET A 153 18.10 -1.83 -4.42
C MET A 153 16.86 -1.90 -5.31
N LYS A 154 16.76 -2.99 -6.10
CA LYS A 154 15.55 -3.30 -6.88
C LYS A 154 14.45 -3.76 -5.93
N GLN A 155 13.61 -2.84 -5.49
CA GLN A 155 12.52 -3.11 -4.56
C GLN A 155 11.32 -2.22 -4.87
N GLY A 156 10.32 -2.84 -5.52
CA GLY A 156 8.98 -2.29 -5.64
C GLY A 156 8.18 -2.46 -4.36
N PHE A 157 7.10 -1.70 -4.25
CA PHE A 157 6.20 -1.74 -3.11
C PHE A 157 4.77 -1.39 -3.53
N TRP A 158 3.82 -1.77 -2.69
CA TRP A 158 2.43 -1.38 -2.82
C TRP A 158 2.14 -0.24 -1.84
N SER A 159 1.05 0.49 -2.02
CA SER A 159 0.62 1.51 -1.07
C SER A 159 -0.82 1.94 -1.35
N ASP A 160 -1.31 2.91 -0.57
CA ASP A 160 -2.50 3.70 -0.88
C ASP A 160 -3.73 2.80 -1.15
N VAL A 161 -4.05 1.94 -0.18
CA VAL A 161 -5.21 1.06 -0.30
C VAL A 161 -6.52 1.84 -0.21
N ASP A 162 -7.50 1.35 -0.94
CA ASP A 162 -8.90 1.79 -0.89
C ASP A 162 -9.78 0.58 -1.26
N TRP A 163 -10.98 0.48 -0.72
CA TRP A 163 -11.91 -0.57 -1.11
C TRP A 163 -13.37 -0.13 -1.09
N THR A 164 -14.16 -0.83 -1.88
CA THR A 164 -15.62 -0.66 -1.87
C THR A 164 -16.30 -1.99 -1.68
N PHE A 165 -17.48 -1.98 -1.04
CA PHE A 165 -18.31 -3.16 -0.90
C PHE A 165 -19.61 -3.03 -1.69
N GLU A 166 -19.77 -3.88 -2.70
CA GLU A 166 -20.99 -3.91 -3.51
C GLU A 166 -21.44 -5.35 -3.76
N LYS A 167 -22.75 -5.59 -3.64
CA LYS A 167 -23.39 -6.87 -3.98
C LYS A 167 -22.69 -8.10 -3.37
N GLY A 168 -22.24 -7.96 -2.11
CA GLY A 168 -21.55 -9.05 -1.39
C GLY A 168 -20.06 -9.20 -1.74
N LYS A 169 -19.40 -8.20 -2.33
CA LYS A 169 -18.00 -8.31 -2.76
C LYS A 169 -17.22 -7.07 -2.40
N PHE A 170 -15.99 -7.28 -1.89
CA PHE A 170 -15.00 -6.21 -1.78
C PHE A 170 -14.25 -6.07 -3.11
N SER A 171 -14.13 -4.84 -3.58
CA SER A 171 -13.19 -4.46 -4.64
C SER A 171 -12.05 -3.69 -3.99
N LEU A 172 -10.85 -4.27 -3.99
CA LEU A 172 -9.65 -3.67 -3.39
C LEU A 172 -8.82 -2.96 -4.48
N TYR A 173 -8.49 -1.72 -4.23
CA TYR A 173 -7.61 -0.85 -5.01
C TYR A 173 -6.34 -0.56 -4.22
N TYR A 174 -5.21 -0.43 -4.91
CA TYR A 174 -3.93 -0.06 -4.34
C TYR A 174 -2.98 0.41 -5.44
N ARG A 175 -1.98 1.19 -5.05
CA ARG A 175 -0.92 1.66 -5.94
C ARG A 175 0.25 0.68 -5.94
N GLY A 176 0.94 0.55 -7.07
CA GLY A 176 2.23 -0.13 -7.18
C GLY A 176 3.33 0.81 -7.68
N SER A 177 4.47 0.81 -7.02
CA SER A 177 5.61 1.69 -7.34
C SER A 177 6.88 0.89 -7.55
N PHE A 178 7.68 1.24 -8.56
CA PHE A 178 8.91 0.52 -8.97
C PHE A 178 8.69 -0.96 -9.32
N ILE A 179 7.49 -1.27 -9.84
CA ILE A 179 7.09 -2.61 -10.26
C ILE A 179 6.88 -2.60 -11.78
N LYS A 180 7.43 -3.60 -12.47
CA LYS A 180 7.29 -3.73 -13.92
C LYS A 180 5.81 -3.84 -14.31
N ALA A 181 5.42 -3.15 -15.37
CA ALA A 181 4.05 -3.19 -15.89
C ALA A 181 3.57 -4.62 -16.21
N THR A 182 4.47 -5.51 -16.64
CA THR A 182 4.16 -6.93 -16.89
C THR A 182 3.78 -7.68 -15.62
N ALA A 183 4.40 -7.35 -14.48
CA ALA A 183 4.05 -7.91 -13.19
C ALA A 183 2.70 -7.38 -12.70
N ILE A 184 2.46 -6.06 -12.79
CA ILE A 184 1.18 -5.46 -12.40
C ILE A 184 0.01 -6.09 -13.17
N LYS A 185 0.12 -6.25 -14.49
CA LYS A 185 -0.93 -6.89 -15.31
C LYS A 185 -1.25 -8.32 -14.85
N LYS A 186 -0.25 -9.08 -14.43
CA LYS A 186 -0.44 -10.44 -13.91
C LYS A 186 -1.15 -10.44 -12.57
N GLU A 187 -0.83 -9.50 -11.68
CA GLU A 187 -1.40 -9.43 -10.32
C GLU A 187 -2.81 -8.82 -10.30
N VAL A 188 -3.13 -7.86 -11.18
CA VAL A 188 -4.48 -7.30 -11.33
C VAL A 188 -5.51 -8.37 -11.74
N LEU A 189 -5.08 -9.38 -12.50
CA LEU A 189 -5.94 -10.50 -12.89
C LEU A 189 -6.30 -11.43 -11.72
N LYS A 190 -5.60 -11.29 -10.58
CA LYS A 190 -5.67 -12.18 -9.42
C LYS A 190 -6.47 -11.61 -8.26
N ALA A 191 -6.42 -10.31 -7.98
CA ALA A 191 -7.01 -9.75 -6.76
C ALA A 191 -8.56 -9.68 -6.80
N ARG A 192 -9.26 -10.70 -6.28
CA ARG A 192 -10.72 -10.63 -6.01
C ARG A 192 -11.07 -11.29 -4.66
N ILE A 193 -11.65 -10.52 -3.75
CA ILE A 193 -12.25 -11.04 -2.50
C ILE A 193 -13.74 -11.25 -2.75
N ILE A 194 -14.19 -12.51 -2.71
CA ILE A 194 -15.58 -12.87 -3.00
C ILE A 194 -16.22 -13.46 -1.75
N PHE A 195 -17.35 -12.89 -1.32
CA PHE A 195 -18.24 -13.52 -0.33
C PHE A 195 -19.36 -14.22 -1.10
N GLU A 196 -19.42 -15.56 -1.01
CA GLU A 196 -20.49 -16.34 -1.62
C GLU A 196 -21.68 -16.43 -0.65
N LYS A 197 -22.88 -16.16 -1.17
CA LYS A 197 -24.13 -16.25 -0.40
C LYS A 197 -24.30 -17.67 0.15
N GLY A 198 -24.36 -17.81 1.48
CA GLY A 198 -24.51 -19.10 2.18
C GLY A 198 -23.20 -19.70 2.73
N LYS A 199 -22.04 -19.09 2.48
CA LYS A 199 -20.79 -19.44 3.17
C LYS A 199 -20.53 -18.45 4.31
N LYS A 200 -20.15 -18.98 5.48
CA LYS A 200 -19.77 -18.17 6.64
C LYS A 200 -18.47 -17.38 6.43
N MET A 201 -17.66 -17.70 5.42
CA MET A 201 -16.33 -17.12 5.22
C MET A 201 -16.09 -16.72 3.75
N PRO A 202 -15.42 -15.58 3.50
CA PRO A 202 -14.97 -15.20 2.17
C PRO A 202 -13.92 -16.17 1.64
N SER A 203 -13.84 -16.29 0.32
CA SER A 203 -12.65 -16.86 -0.34
C SER A 203 -11.88 -15.73 -1.01
N VAL A 204 -10.60 -15.60 -0.67
CA VAL A 204 -9.65 -14.86 -1.50
C VAL A 204 -9.29 -15.78 -2.65
N ARG A 205 -9.72 -15.44 -3.87
CA ARG A 205 -9.13 -16.05 -5.07
C ARG A 205 -8.04 -15.10 -5.51
N LEU A 206 -6.79 -15.57 -5.42
CA LEU A 206 -5.64 -15.06 -6.16
C LEU A 206 -5.51 -15.87 -7.45
#